data_AF-A0A3E2CNK8-F1
#
_entry.id   AF-A0A3E2CNK8-F1
#
_cell.length_a   1.000
_cell.length_b   1.000
_cell.length_c   1.000
_cell.angle_alpha   90.00
_cell.angle_beta   90.00
_cell.angle_gamma   90.00
#
_symmetry.space_group_name_H-M   'P 1'
#
loop_
_entity.id
_entity.type
_entity.pdbx_description
1 polymer ?
#
loop_
_entity_poly.entity_id
_entity_poly.type
_entity_poly.pdbx_seq_one_letter_code
_entity_poly.pdbx_strand_id
1 'polypeptide(L)'
;VNDVDAALRVATSHGSRKVDVGRVTILDNPEEDHGHAFLIIAGIGFDALMIDDTDPNLKKNISWLAYFVSGVKHLFMPKYRATVTLQRSNGDESVLKGLTFRTLMAGNCGQIPMFSLMPEAAYDDGVLDFEIIDTSGGLIGWANLFRGVIHQTLTGRALQQDSLSAGSRIDQMQGFSAEVQLEKSAPVQVDGDILGYTKHLRFTVDKQALCVRVPKNK
;
A
#
# COMPACT_ATOMS: atom_id res chain seq x y z
N VAL A 1 -14.50 -0.06 17.61
CA VAL A 1 -14.88 0.28 16.22
C VAL A 1 -16.40 0.38 16.04
N ASN A 2 -17.23 -0.31 16.84
CA ASN A 2 -18.70 -0.28 16.69
C ASN A 2 -19.45 0.53 17.77
N ASP A 3 -18.74 1.39 18.50
CA ASP A 3 -19.34 2.30 19.50
C ASP A 3 -19.44 3.70 18.88
N VAL A 4 -20.64 4.02 18.39
CA VAL A 4 -20.93 5.30 17.73
C VAL A 4 -20.76 6.46 18.72
N ASP A 5 -21.12 6.27 19.98
CA ASP A 5 -20.98 7.32 21.00
C ASP A 5 -19.50 7.60 21.29
N ALA A 6 -18.66 6.56 21.33
CA ALA A 6 -17.21 6.73 21.43
C ALA A 6 -16.63 7.48 20.22
N ALA A 7 -17.06 7.12 19.00
CA ALA A 7 -16.62 7.80 17.79
C ALA A 7 -17.04 9.28 17.80
N LEU A 8 -18.28 9.57 18.20
CA LEU A 8 -18.80 10.94 18.31
C LEU A 8 -18.04 11.75 19.37
N ARG A 9 -17.72 11.14 20.52
CA ARG A 9 -16.88 11.77 21.55
C ARG A 9 -15.51 12.15 21.00
N VAL A 10 -14.87 11.29 20.21
CA VAL A 10 -13.57 11.60 19.59
C VAL A 10 -13.70 12.72 18.55
N ALA A 11 -14.69 12.61 17.66
CA ALA A 11 -14.93 13.58 16.59
C ALA A 11 -15.23 14.99 17.11
N THR A 12 -15.96 15.10 18.23
CA THR A 12 -16.30 16.37 18.89
C THR A 12 -15.28 16.78 19.95
N SER A 13 -14.29 15.95 20.24
CA SER A 13 -13.19 16.32 21.13
C SER A 13 -12.23 17.31 20.45
N HIS A 14 -11.35 17.89 21.26
CA HIS A 14 -10.33 18.82 20.77
C HIS A 14 -8.99 18.12 20.44
N GLY A 15 -8.90 16.80 20.61
CA GLY A 15 -7.69 16.06 20.25
C GLY A 15 -7.53 15.99 18.73
N SER A 16 -6.35 16.34 18.24
CA SER A 16 -6.04 16.32 16.81
C SER A 16 -4.58 15.96 16.56
N ARG A 17 -4.32 15.24 15.47
CA ARG A 17 -2.97 15.02 14.93
C ARG A 17 -2.95 15.44 13.48
N LYS A 18 -1.81 15.96 13.03
CA LYS A 18 -1.56 16.07 11.59
C LYS A 18 -0.98 14.75 11.12
N VAL A 19 -1.45 14.29 9.97
CA VAL A 19 -0.97 13.08 9.31
C VAL A 19 -0.63 13.42 7.87
N ASP A 20 0.28 12.65 7.31
CA ASP A 20 0.67 12.72 5.92
C ASP A 20 -0.44 12.16 5.04
N VAL A 21 -0.50 12.67 3.81
CA VAL A 21 -1.44 12.21 2.78
C VAL A 21 -0.64 11.73 1.58
N GLY A 22 -0.73 10.45 1.27
CA GLY A 22 -0.20 9.91 0.03
C GLY A 22 -1.05 10.35 -1.17
N ARG A 23 -0.41 10.47 -2.33
CA ARG A 23 -1.06 10.85 -3.60
C ARG A 23 -0.60 9.92 -4.71
N VAL A 24 -1.53 9.45 -5.53
CA VAL A 24 -1.25 8.80 -6.81
C VAL A 24 -1.73 9.68 -7.95
N THR A 25 -0.84 10.06 -8.85
CA THR A 25 -1.20 10.79 -10.08
C THR A 25 -1.01 9.86 -11.27
N ILE A 26 -2.03 9.68 -12.09
CA ILE A 26 -1.92 8.98 -13.38
C ILE A 26 -1.39 9.98 -14.40
N LEU A 27 -0.21 9.68 -14.96
CA LEU A 27 0.54 10.62 -15.81
C LEU A 27 0.29 10.41 -17.31
N ASP A 28 -0.33 9.30 -17.71
CA ASP A 28 -0.72 9.01 -19.08
C ASP A 28 -2.21 9.27 -19.38
N ASN A 29 -2.94 9.88 -18.43
CA ASN A 29 -4.32 10.35 -18.60
C ASN A 29 -4.38 11.88 -18.63
N PRO A 30 -4.51 12.52 -19.80
CA PRO A 30 -4.45 13.98 -19.92
C PRO A 30 -5.68 14.69 -19.34
N GLU A 31 -6.79 13.98 -19.13
CA GLU A 31 -8.01 14.51 -18.50
C GLU A 31 -7.91 14.51 -16.96
N GLU A 32 -6.87 13.90 -16.40
CA GLU A 32 -6.67 13.76 -14.96
C GLU A 32 -5.70 14.84 -14.47
N ASP A 33 -6.25 15.83 -13.79
CA ASP A 33 -5.51 17.03 -13.36
C ASP A 33 -5.14 17.02 -11.86
N HIS A 34 -5.50 15.96 -11.14
CA HIS A 34 -5.29 15.84 -9.71
C HIS A 34 -4.79 14.45 -9.30
N GLY A 35 -4.01 14.42 -8.22
CA GLY A 35 -3.62 13.16 -7.58
C GLY A 35 -4.69 12.64 -6.64
N HIS A 36 -4.99 11.35 -6.73
CA HIS A 36 -5.87 10.59 -5.84
C HIS A 36 -5.22 10.39 -4.48
N ALA A 37 -5.89 10.82 -3.42
CA ALA A 37 -5.36 10.73 -2.06
C ALA A 37 -5.51 9.31 -1.49
N PHE A 38 -4.52 8.88 -0.71
CA PHE A 38 -4.59 7.68 0.12
C PHE A 38 -3.96 7.96 1.49
N LEU A 39 -4.47 7.29 2.53
CA LEU A 39 -4.00 7.41 3.90
C LEU A 39 -3.27 6.16 4.38
N ILE A 40 -3.56 5.01 3.77
CA ILE A 40 -3.03 3.72 4.19
C ILE A 40 -2.08 3.18 3.13
N ILE A 41 -2.62 2.84 1.96
CA ILE A 41 -1.85 2.19 0.89
C ILE A 41 -2.36 2.57 -0.48
N ALA A 42 -1.46 2.63 -1.44
CA ALA A 42 -1.78 2.64 -2.84
C ALA A 42 -0.86 1.68 -3.58
N GLY A 43 -1.27 1.20 -4.75
CA GLY A 43 -0.47 0.21 -5.45
C GLY A 43 -0.86 -0.01 -6.89
N ILE A 44 0.04 -0.68 -7.58
CA ILE A 44 -0.11 -1.13 -8.96
C ILE A 44 0.12 -2.63 -9.06
N GLY A 45 -0.61 -3.26 -9.99
CA GLY A 45 -0.57 -4.70 -10.19
C GLY A 45 -1.72 -5.40 -9.46
N PHE A 46 -1.44 -6.49 -8.74
CA PHE A 46 -2.40 -7.44 -8.14
C PHE A 46 -3.69 -6.87 -7.52
N ASP A 47 -3.67 -5.62 -7.08
CA ASP A 47 -4.60 -5.04 -6.13
C ASP A 47 -5.81 -4.30 -6.75
N ALA A 48 -5.84 -4.11 -8.07
CA ALA A 48 -6.89 -3.29 -8.71
C ALA A 48 -7.83 -4.05 -9.66
N LEU A 49 -7.73 -5.39 -9.69
CA LEU A 49 -8.67 -6.31 -10.34
C LEU A 49 -9.50 -7.12 -9.32
N MET A 50 -9.40 -6.78 -8.04
CA MET A 50 -9.87 -7.54 -6.88
C MET A 50 -11.30 -7.21 -6.42
N ILE A 51 -12.11 -6.48 -7.21
CA ILE A 51 -13.45 -6.02 -6.78
C ILE A 51 -14.50 -6.20 -7.89
N ASP A 52 -14.59 -7.40 -8.47
CA ASP A 52 -15.71 -7.71 -9.39
C ASP A 52 -16.43 -9.04 -9.09
N ASP A 53 -16.21 -9.65 -7.91
CA ASP A 53 -16.95 -10.87 -7.56
C ASP A 53 -17.31 -10.94 -6.07
N THR A 54 -17.85 -9.85 -5.53
CA THR A 54 -18.35 -9.85 -4.14
C THR A 54 -19.70 -9.15 -4.04
N ASP A 55 -20.63 -9.84 -3.39
CA ASP A 55 -21.98 -9.39 -3.08
C ASP A 55 -22.02 -7.90 -2.64
N PRO A 56 -22.83 -7.05 -3.29
CA PRO A 56 -22.97 -5.62 -2.95
C PRO A 56 -23.25 -5.34 -1.47
N ASN A 57 -23.83 -6.29 -0.73
CA ASN A 57 -24.16 -6.15 0.69
C ASN A 57 -22.95 -6.30 1.63
N LEU A 58 -21.82 -6.82 1.14
CA LEU A 58 -20.64 -7.13 1.93
C LEU A 58 -19.62 -5.97 2.00
N LYS A 59 -19.89 -4.85 1.32
CA LYS A 59 -19.03 -3.66 1.29
C LYS A 59 -19.14 -2.76 2.54
N LYS A 60 -20.07 -3.02 3.46
CA LYS A 60 -20.40 -2.02 4.49
C LYS A 60 -19.79 -2.18 5.87
N ASN A 61 -19.26 -3.34 6.31
CA ASN A 61 -18.93 -3.47 7.74
C ASN A 61 -17.79 -4.42 8.18
N ILE A 62 -16.97 -5.00 7.29
CA ILE A 62 -15.76 -5.75 7.73
C ILE A 62 -14.58 -5.44 6.81
N SER A 63 -13.43 -5.18 7.44
CA SER A 63 -12.13 -4.77 6.91
C SER A 63 -11.80 -5.29 5.50
N TRP A 64 -11.63 -4.38 4.54
CA TRP A 64 -11.12 -4.66 3.19
C TRP A 64 -9.80 -5.46 3.21
N LEU A 65 -9.02 -5.36 4.31
CA LEU A 65 -7.82 -6.15 4.55
C LEU A 65 -8.06 -7.67 4.70
N ALA A 66 -9.23 -8.09 5.21
CA ALA A 66 -9.59 -9.50 5.26
C ALA A 66 -9.75 -10.10 3.85
N TYR A 67 -10.17 -9.28 2.88
CA TYR A 67 -10.27 -9.65 1.48
C TYR A 67 -8.90 -9.63 0.78
N PHE A 68 -8.02 -8.69 1.13
CA PHE A 68 -6.63 -8.67 0.66
C PHE A 68 -5.92 -10.01 0.95
N VAL A 69 -6.12 -10.59 2.14
CA VAL A 69 -5.59 -11.90 2.53
C VAL A 69 -6.32 -13.08 1.84
N SER A 70 -7.59 -12.92 1.45
CA SER A 70 -8.37 -13.96 0.76
C SER A 70 -8.12 -14.02 -0.76
N GLY A 71 -7.71 -12.91 -1.40
CA GLY A 71 -7.48 -12.79 -2.85
C GLY A 71 -6.30 -13.59 -3.40
N VAL A 72 -5.48 -14.13 -2.49
CA VAL A 72 -4.26 -14.91 -2.73
C VAL A 72 -4.51 -16.15 -3.59
N LYS A 73 -5.72 -16.69 -3.64
CA LYS A 73 -6.00 -17.89 -4.43
C LYS A 73 -5.98 -17.68 -5.96
N HIS A 74 -5.96 -16.43 -6.45
CA HIS A 74 -5.98 -16.09 -7.89
C HIS A 74 -4.68 -15.47 -8.43
N LEU A 75 -3.55 -15.72 -7.76
CA LEU A 75 -2.22 -15.14 -8.00
C LEU A 75 -1.49 -15.58 -9.30
N PHE A 76 -2.23 -15.86 -10.37
CA PHE A 76 -1.71 -16.29 -11.68
C PHE A 76 -1.48 -15.15 -12.68
N MET A 77 -1.45 -13.89 -12.23
CA MET A 77 -1.21 -12.74 -13.10
C MET A 77 0.24 -12.73 -13.66
N PRO A 78 0.49 -12.21 -14.88
CA PRO A 78 1.83 -12.06 -15.42
C PRO A 78 2.66 -11.04 -14.62
N LYS A 79 4.00 -11.16 -14.68
CA LYS A 79 4.88 -10.14 -14.10
C LYS A 79 4.82 -8.86 -14.93
N TYR A 80 4.89 -7.72 -14.26
CA TYR A 80 5.10 -6.42 -14.89
C TYR A 80 6.59 -6.13 -14.97
N ARG A 81 6.97 -5.35 -15.99
CA ARG A 81 8.31 -4.80 -16.15
C ARG A 81 8.20 -3.28 -16.23
N ALA A 82 9.00 -2.58 -15.45
CA ALA A 82 8.94 -1.13 -15.36
C ALA A 82 10.31 -0.48 -15.17
N THR A 83 10.36 0.82 -15.41
CA THR A 83 11.36 1.72 -14.84
C THR A 83 10.75 2.44 -13.63
N VAL A 84 11.46 2.44 -12.51
CA VAL A 84 11.06 3.15 -11.29
C VAL A 84 12.10 4.21 -10.96
N THR A 85 11.67 5.46 -10.87
CA THR A 85 12.50 6.58 -10.42
C THR A 85 12.05 6.97 -9.02
N LEU A 86 12.89 6.71 -8.03
CA LEU A 86 12.62 6.97 -6.61
C LEU A 86 13.43 8.17 -6.12
N GLN A 87 12.73 9.14 -5.54
CA GLN A 87 13.35 10.23 -4.77
C GLN A 87 13.40 9.81 -3.30
N ARG A 88 14.61 9.53 -2.81
CA ARG A 88 14.84 8.99 -1.47
C ARG A 88 14.71 10.05 -0.39
N SER A 89 14.50 9.60 0.84
CA SER A 89 14.39 10.47 2.01
C SER A 89 15.66 11.27 2.31
N ASN A 90 16.82 10.78 1.87
CA ASN A 90 18.12 11.46 1.99
C ASN A 90 18.38 12.50 0.87
N GLY A 91 17.45 12.68 -0.07
CA GLY A 91 17.58 13.59 -1.21
C GLY A 91 18.22 12.99 -2.45
N ASP A 92 18.64 11.73 -2.42
CA ASP A 92 19.20 11.05 -3.59
C ASP A 92 18.10 10.58 -4.55
N GLU A 93 18.38 10.62 -5.84
CA GLU A 93 17.56 9.98 -6.86
C GLU A 93 18.13 8.59 -7.18
N SER A 94 17.26 7.58 -7.27
CA SER A 94 17.65 6.24 -7.74
C SER A 94 16.71 5.76 -8.84
N VAL A 95 17.29 5.25 -9.93
CA VAL A 95 16.55 4.76 -11.09
C VAL A 95 16.76 3.26 -11.24
N LEU A 96 15.68 2.49 -11.11
CA LEU A 96 15.66 1.04 -11.27
C LEU A 96 15.07 0.71 -12.65
N LYS A 97 15.93 0.36 -13.61
CA LYS A 97 15.51 0.02 -14.97
C LYS A 97 15.22 -1.46 -15.12
N GLY A 98 14.14 -1.78 -15.81
CA GLY A 98 13.77 -3.18 -16.11
C GLY A 98 13.40 -3.99 -14.87
N LEU A 99 13.00 -3.31 -13.80
CA LEU A 99 12.51 -3.93 -12.58
C LEU A 99 11.31 -4.80 -12.92
N THR A 100 11.35 -6.04 -12.46
CA THR A 100 10.28 -7.01 -12.70
C THR A 100 9.58 -7.33 -11.38
N PHE A 101 8.27 -7.17 -11.33
CA PHE A 101 7.48 -7.35 -10.11
C PHE A 101 6.06 -7.82 -10.43
N ARG A 102 5.35 -8.31 -9.41
CA ARG A 102 3.91 -8.61 -9.50
C ARG A 102 3.07 -7.48 -8.92
N THR A 103 3.56 -6.90 -7.83
CA THR A 103 2.94 -5.77 -7.16
C THR A 103 4.02 -4.77 -6.73
N LEU A 104 3.73 -3.49 -6.89
CA LEU A 104 4.45 -2.40 -6.25
C LEU A 104 3.43 -1.60 -5.44
N MET A 105 3.69 -1.44 -4.15
CA MET A 105 2.81 -0.71 -3.23
C MET A 105 3.58 0.43 -2.57
N ALA A 106 2.87 1.48 -2.21
CA ALA A 106 3.32 2.58 -1.38
C ALA A 106 2.41 2.65 -0.14
N GLY A 107 2.98 2.56 1.05
CA GLY A 107 2.26 2.75 2.31
C GLY A 107 2.61 4.07 2.97
N ASN A 108 1.59 4.67 3.58
CA ASN A 108 1.69 5.89 4.37
C ASN A 108 1.51 5.61 5.88
N CYS A 109 1.00 4.43 6.25
CA CYS A 109 0.82 4.05 7.65
C CYS A 109 1.23 2.59 7.85
N GLY A 110 2.17 2.35 8.78
CA GLY A 110 2.74 1.02 8.96
C GLY A 110 1.91 0.04 9.78
N GLN A 111 0.95 0.56 10.54
CA GLN A 111 0.08 -0.25 11.38
C GLN A 111 -1.39 0.05 11.10
N ILE A 112 -2.10 -1.00 10.71
CA ILE A 112 -3.56 -1.00 10.61
C ILE A 112 -4.07 -2.02 11.64
N PRO A 113 -5.27 -1.86 12.25
CA PRO A 113 -5.77 -2.85 13.17
C PRO A 113 -5.70 -4.27 12.59
N MET A 114 -5.02 -5.17 13.31
CA MET A 114 -4.81 -6.59 12.96
C MET A 114 -3.76 -6.91 11.88
N PHE A 115 -3.03 -5.94 11.30
CA PHE A 115 -2.03 -6.23 10.26
C PHE A 115 -0.89 -5.19 10.22
N SER A 116 0.35 -5.66 10.11
CA SER A 116 1.53 -4.82 9.88
C SER A 116 2.17 -5.21 8.55
N LEU A 117 1.77 -4.57 7.45
CA LEU A 117 2.37 -4.81 6.14
C LEU A 117 3.76 -4.15 6.05
N MET A 118 3.84 -2.87 6.42
CA MET A 118 5.03 -2.03 6.30
C MET A 118 5.41 -1.50 7.69
N PRO A 119 6.08 -2.27 8.55
CA PRO A 119 6.31 -1.93 9.96
C PRO A 119 7.03 -0.60 10.20
N GLU A 120 7.87 -0.19 9.25
CA GLU A 120 8.67 1.04 9.34
C GLU A 120 7.89 2.28 8.90
N ALA A 121 6.71 2.12 8.29
CA ALA A 121 5.92 3.26 7.84
C ALA A 121 5.32 4.05 9.01
N ALA A 122 5.61 5.35 9.02
CA ALA A 122 5.07 6.31 9.97
C ALA A 122 4.11 7.26 9.26
N TYR A 123 3.00 7.59 9.92
CA TYR A 123 1.94 8.42 9.33
C TYR A 123 2.22 9.92 9.34
N ASP A 124 3.37 10.37 9.87
CA ASP A 124 3.67 11.79 10.10
C ASP A 124 5.15 12.19 9.86
N ASP A 125 5.96 11.32 9.25
CA ASP A 125 7.38 11.58 8.97
C ASP A 125 7.61 12.26 7.61
N GLY A 126 6.60 12.25 6.75
CA GLY A 126 6.58 12.80 5.41
C GLY A 126 7.20 11.88 4.37
N VAL A 127 7.31 10.57 4.59
CA VAL A 127 7.92 9.59 3.69
C VAL A 127 6.90 8.50 3.34
N LEU A 128 7.05 7.88 2.16
CA LEU A 128 6.33 6.67 1.80
C LEU A 128 7.25 5.46 1.85
N ASP A 129 6.70 4.34 2.32
CA ASP A 129 7.34 3.03 2.29
C ASP A 129 6.87 2.26 1.05
N PHE A 130 7.81 1.96 0.17
CA PHE A 130 7.57 1.21 -1.05
C PHE A 130 7.93 -0.26 -0.86
N GLU A 131 6.99 -1.13 -1.20
CA GLU A 131 7.21 -2.57 -1.24
C GLU A 131 7.06 -3.10 -2.66
N ILE A 132 8.12 -3.73 -3.15
CA ILE A 132 8.14 -4.39 -4.45
C ILE A 132 8.15 -5.90 -4.20
N ILE A 133 7.09 -6.57 -4.65
CA ILE A 133 6.90 -8.00 -4.45
C ILE A 133 7.11 -8.74 -5.77
N ASP A 134 8.12 -9.60 -5.81
CA ASP A 134 8.29 -10.62 -6.85
C ASP A 134 8.25 -12.02 -6.23
N THR A 135 7.21 -12.78 -6.55
CA THR A 135 7.15 -14.21 -6.18
C THR A 135 7.41 -15.09 -7.40
N SER A 136 8.50 -15.84 -7.34
CA SER A 136 8.90 -16.86 -8.32
C SER A 136 8.27 -18.24 -8.05
N GLY A 137 7.68 -18.47 -6.87
CA GLY A 137 7.12 -19.78 -6.44
C GLY A 137 5.60 -19.96 -6.52
N GLY A 138 4.85 -19.06 -7.18
CA GLY A 138 3.37 -19.14 -7.20
C GLY A 138 2.76 -19.09 -5.79
N LEU A 139 1.72 -19.89 -5.50
CA LEU A 139 1.02 -19.91 -4.20
C LEU A 139 1.93 -20.16 -2.98
N ILE A 140 3.03 -20.91 -3.16
CA ILE A 140 3.97 -21.24 -2.07
C ILE A 140 4.75 -20.00 -1.62
N GLY A 141 5.20 -19.17 -2.58
CA GLY A 141 5.91 -17.92 -2.27
C GLY A 141 5.04 -16.96 -1.46
N TRP A 142 3.74 -16.92 -1.76
CA TRP A 142 2.78 -16.10 -1.04
C TRP A 142 2.40 -16.67 0.33
N ALA A 143 2.22 -17.99 0.46
CA ALA A 143 2.01 -18.61 1.78
C ALA A 143 3.17 -18.30 2.75
N ASN A 144 4.40 -18.26 2.24
CA ASN A 144 5.57 -17.85 3.02
C ASN A 144 5.54 -16.36 3.36
N LEU A 145 5.19 -15.48 2.41
CA LEU A 145 5.00 -14.03 2.64
C LEU A 145 3.98 -13.77 3.76
N PHE A 146 2.78 -14.35 3.66
CA PHE A 146 1.74 -14.18 4.67
C PHE A 146 2.11 -14.78 6.02
N ARG A 147 2.86 -15.89 6.05
CA ARG A 147 3.44 -16.39 7.31
C ARG A 147 4.34 -15.33 7.95
N GLY A 148 5.16 -14.63 7.15
CA GLY A 148 5.96 -13.49 7.59
C GLY A 148 5.11 -12.39 8.21
N VAL A 149 4.07 -11.93 7.50
CA VAL A 149 3.23 -10.84 7.98
C VAL A 149 2.40 -11.24 9.22
N ILE A 150 1.86 -12.47 9.26
CA ILE A 150 1.15 -12.99 10.43
C ILE A 150 2.10 -13.09 11.63
N HIS A 151 3.29 -13.66 11.44
CA HIS A 151 4.29 -13.74 12.49
C HIS A 151 4.65 -12.35 13.01
N GLN A 152 4.87 -11.39 12.12
CA GLN A 152 5.18 -10.02 12.48
C GLN A 152 4.03 -9.33 13.22
N THR A 153 2.80 -9.54 12.79
CA THR A 153 1.60 -9.00 13.46
C THR A 153 1.47 -9.55 14.88
N LEU A 154 1.77 -10.85 15.09
CA LEU A 154 1.65 -11.49 16.39
C LEU A 154 2.83 -11.19 17.33
N THR A 155 4.04 -11.04 16.78
CA THR A 155 5.28 -10.96 17.58
C THR A 155 5.90 -9.56 17.60
N GLY A 156 5.43 -8.64 16.76
CA GLY A 156 6.04 -7.34 16.52
C GLY A 156 7.40 -7.41 15.82
N ARG A 157 7.83 -8.59 15.35
CA ARG A 157 9.15 -8.80 14.73
C ARG A 157 9.00 -9.35 13.31
N ALA A 158 9.58 -8.65 12.34
CA ALA A 158 9.73 -9.17 11.00
C ALA A 158 10.50 -10.50 11.05
N LEU A 159 10.03 -11.52 10.33
CA LEU A 159 10.84 -12.71 10.10
C LEU A 159 12.04 -12.32 9.25
N GLN A 160 13.24 -12.66 9.72
CA GLN A 160 14.48 -12.45 8.96
C GLN A 160 14.35 -13.14 7.59
N GLN A 161 14.73 -12.41 6.53
CA GLN A 161 14.62 -12.80 5.12
C GLN A 161 15.16 -14.22 4.84
N ASP A 162 16.13 -14.69 5.64
CA ASP A 162 16.73 -16.02 5.56
C ASP A 162 15.75 -17.19 5.77
N SER A 163 14.58 -16.95 6.36
CA SER A 163 13.53 -17.98 6.56
C SER A 163 12.46 -18.02 5.45
N LEU A 164 12.48 -17.10 4.49
CA LEU A 164 11.61 -17.14 3.30
C LEU A 164 12.35 -17.87 2.17
N SER A 165 12.26 -19.21 2.14
CA SER A 165 13.00 -20.06 1.20
C SER A 165 12.73 -19.70 -0.28
N ALA A 166 13.82 -19.52 -1.05
CA ALA A 166 14.04 -19.70 -2.50
C ALA A 166 13.01 -19.20 -3.57
N GLY A 167 11.90 -18.57 -3.21
CA GLY A 167 10.78 -18.35 -4.17
C GLY A 167 10.01 -17.03 -4.05
N SER A 168 10.44 -16.10 -3.20
CA SER A 168 9.81 -14.77 -3.03
C SER A 168 10.85 -13.74 -2.63
N ARG A 169 10.83 -12.59 -3.30
CA ARG A 169 11.66 -11.41 -3.00
C ARG A 169 10.74 -10.24 -2.67
N ILE A 170 11.01 -9.59 -1.54
CA ILE A 170 10.43 -8.32 -1.14
C ILE A 170 11.58 -7.34 -1.10
N ASP A 171 11.53 -6.31 -1.94
CA ASP A 171 12.44 -5.17 -1.81
C ASP A 171 11.67 -4.02 -1.13
N GLN A 172 12.24 -3.48 -0.06
CA GLN A 172 11.69 -2.34 0.67
C GLN A 172 12.52 -1.09 0.39
N MET A 173 11.85 0.03 0.11
CA MET A 173 12.49 1.32 -0.15
C MET A 173 11.69 2.44 0.48
N GLN A 174 12.34 3.52 0.87
CA GLN A 174 11.69 4.70 1.43
C GLN A 174 11.99 5.94 0.57
N GLY A 175 11.00 6.79 0.38
CA GLY A 175 11.16 8.01 -0.39
C GLY A 175 9.96 8.95 -0.33
N PHE A 176 10.16 10.18 -0.78
CA PHE A 176 9.10 11.19 -0.86
C PHE A 176 8.26 11.06 -2.15
N SER A 177 8.83 10.40 -3.17
CA SER A 177 8.18 10.21 -4.47
C SER A 177 8.72 8.98 -5.18
N ALA A 178 7.85 8.27 -5.88
CA ALA A 178 8.24 7.24 -6.85
C ALA A 178 7.44 7.40 -8.13
N GLU A 179 8.13 7.57 -9.26
CA GLU A 179 7.51 7.54 -10.58
C GLU A 179 7.72 6.17 -11.20
N VAL A 180 6.64 5.59 -11.74
CA VAL A 180 6.64 4.24 -12.30
C VAL A 180 6.16 4.28 -13.74
N GLN A 181 6.98 3.76 -14.64
CA GLN A 181 6.73 3.66 -16.07
C GLN A 181 6.75 2.19 -16.49
N LEU A 182 5.57 1.61 -16.72
CA LEU A 182 5.36 0.21 -17.07
C LEU A 182 5.39 -0.01 -18.57
N GLU A 183 5.88 -1.17 -19.00
CA GLU A 183 5.82 -1.60 -20.42
C GLU A 183 4.38 -1.96 -20.85
N LYS A 184 3.54 -2.42 -19.91
CA LYS A 184 2.14 -2.78 -20.12
C LYS A 184 1.27 -2.17 -19.03
N SER A 185 0.03 -1.82 -19.40
CA SER A 185 -0.90 -1.21 -18.45
C SER A 185 -1.16 -2.16 -17.28
N ALA A 186 -1.12 -1.63 -16.07
CA ALA A 186 -1.45 -2.32 -14.83
C ALA A 186 -2.60 -1.60 -14.15
N PRO A 187 -3.46 -2.32 -13.40
CA PRO A 187 -4.52 -1.66 -12.68
C PRO A 187 -3.93 -0.97 -11.43
N VAL A 188 -4.57 0.13 -11.00
CA VAL A 188 -4.15 0.98 -9.87
C VAL A 188 -5.24 1.05 -8.81
N GLN A 189 -4.86 1.00 -7.54
CA GLN A 189 -5.77 1.24 -6.42
C GLN A 189 -5.21 2.22 -5.41
N VAL A 190 -6.11 2.89 -4.68
CA VAL A 190 -5.85 3.73 -3.51
C VAL A 190 -6.82 3.36 -2.39
N ASP A 191 -6.33 2.98 -1.21
CA ASP A 191 -7.12 2.57 -0.04
C ASP A 191 -8.29 1.58 -0.33
N GLY A 192 -8.13 0.74 -1.36
CA GLY A 192 -9.15 -0.22 -1.79
C GLY A 192 -10.11 0.29 -2.89
N ASP A 193 -9.99 1.53 -3.35
CA ASP A 193 -10.71 2.05 -4.51
C ASP A 193 -9.89 1.87 -5.79
N ILE A 194 -10.51 1.31 -6.84
CA ILE A 194 -9.86 1.07 -8.14
C ILE A 194 -9.95 2.34 -8.99
N LEU A 195 -8.81 2.83 -9.45
CA LEU A 195 -8.72 4.03 -10.31
C LEU A 195 -8.79 3.71 -11.81
N GLY A 196 -8.50 2.45 -12.19
CA GLY A 196 -8.42 2.02 -13.58
C GLY A 196 -7.05 1.44 -13.93
N TYR A 197 -6.64 1.57 -15.19
CA TYR A 197 -5.38 1.02 -15.71
C TYR A 197 -4.48 2.13 -16.26
N THR A 198 -3.19 2.05 -15.96
CA THR A 198 -2.19 3.02 -16.45
C THR A 198 -0.87 2.31 -16.78
N LYS A 199 -0.06 2.94 -17.62
CA LYS A 199 1.35 2.62 -17.82
C LYS A 199 2.28 3.61 -17.11
N HIS A 200 1.77 4.74 -16.63
CA HIS A 200 2.61 5.80 -16.11
C HIS A 200 1.92 6.50 -14.96
N LEU A 201 2.51 6.41 -13.76
CA LEU A 201 1.98 7.03 -12.56
C LEU A 201 3.10 7.54 -11.66
N ARG A 202 2.72 8.40 -10.71
CA ARG A 202 3.61 8.88 -9.67
C ARG A 202 2.95 8.83 -8.30
N PHE A 203 3.66 8.25 -7.34
CA PHE A 203 3.37 8.33 -5.92
C PHE A 203 4.10 9.54 -5.33
N THR A 204 3.42 10.32 -4.51
CA THR A 204 4.00 11.44 -3.73
C THR A 204 3.35 11.52 -2.36
N VAL A 205 3.96 12.26 -1.42
CA VAL A 205 3.40 12.49 -0.08
C VAL A 205 3.30 13.97 0.23
N ASP A 206 2.12 14.39 0.67
CA ASP A 206 1.85 15.71 1.22
C ASP A 206 2.04 15.64 2.74
N LYS A 207 3.20 16.10 3.21
CA LYS A 207 3.55 16.04 4.64
C LYS A 207 2.56 16.82 5.51
N GLN A 208 1.99 16.14 6.51
CA GLN A 208 1.12 16.68 7.55
C GLN A 208 -0.07 17.47 7.00
N ALA A 209 -0.57 17.07 5.82
CA ALA A 209 -1.60 17.78 5.08
C ALA A 209 -3.02 17.56 5.59
N LEU A 210 -3.27 16.48 6.35
CA LEU A 210 -4.58 16.17 6.91
C LEU A 210 -4.59 16.27 8.43
N CYS A 211 -5.58 16.97 8.98
CA CYS A 211 -5.84 17.00 10.41
C CYS A 211 -6.89 15.94 10.79
N VAL A 212 -6.49 14.95 11.58
CA VAL A 212 -7.35 13.86 12.03
C VAL A 212 -7.69 14.03 13.51
N ARG A 213 -8.97 13.84 13.86
CA ARG A 213 -9.44 13.84 15.24
C ARG A 213 -9.01 12.57 15.95
N VAL A 214 -8.45 12.72 17.15
CA VAL A 214 -7.98 11.61 17.98
C VAL A 214 -8.45 11.79 19.42
N PRO A 215 -8.52 10.73 20.24
CA PRO A 215 -8.79 10.87 21.66
C PRO A 215 -7.83 11.89 22.33
N LYS A 216 -8.38 12.79 23.14
CA LYS A 216 -7.60 13.85 23.83
C LYS A 216 -6.61 13.29 24.85
N ASN A 217 -6.94 12.14 25.45
CA ASN A 217 -6.10 11.41 26.41
C ASN A 217 -5.89 9.98 25.87
N LYS A 218 -4.65 9.49 25.92
CA LYS A 218 -4.32 8.07 25.68
C LYS A 218 -4.75 7.21 26.86
#